data_AF-A0A8C8VPI3-F1
#
_entry.id   AF-A0A8C8VPI3-F1
#
_cell.length_a   1.000
_cell.length_b   1.000
_cell.length_c   1.000
_cell.angle_alpha   90.00
_cell.angle_beta   90.00
_cell.angle_gamma   90.00
#
_symmetry.space_group_name_H-M   'P 1'
#
loop_
_entity.id
_entity.type
_entity.pdbx_description
1 polymer ?
#
loop_
_entity_poly.entity_id
_entity_poly.type
_entity_poly.pdbx_seq_one_letter_code
_entity_poly.pdbx_strand_id
1 'polypeptide(L)'
;MKTINLVQPLIPMPAPICLMENSPAGELQVQQEALRVLEEITQPVVVVAIAGLYRTGKSYLMNKLASRRTGFSLGSTVQSHTKGIWMWCVPHPCRAGHTLVLLDTEGLGDVEKGNVKNDTWIFALAVLLSSTLVYNSMNTIDHYALEKLHYVTELTEHIKVKAAGEGGRQEEEDSAEFVRFFPAFVWAVRDFTLQLKLNGREISEDEYLEHALKLKPGHGKEVAVYNTTRDCLRNYFPTRKCFVFMPPVPGEQMSQLAALPDSALHPQFLVQTSRFCEYVFQESQVKTIPGGQPVNARLFGSLVQTYVSTIQSGQVPCPENAVTTMATIENEAAVKEALAHYTAGMAAQQLPAELGELSEAHGKCEGEALALFMQRSFKDEDRAFQKRLMVAIKERYVKLLGENEAASKDSCCALLEELSAAMQQKLSDGVYSQAGGYEVYLRDRCHVVEDFRKAEAVLEQFLASKRTEAQTVSLYFSLSFLPKEEKQKAEMLEQQQKVVEEKQLQMEQLMKDQERSHQEHVRQLEAKVTEEVASAQQEAKRALECKLKEHEAMLQQGFKEKSQTGTQKSITTEAQEKKQNAVGHQLQPPSQTSSTHHQRSTAYSTR
;
A
#
# COMPACT_ATOMS: atom_id res chain seq x y z
N MET A 1 11.49 -20.93 -10.19
CA MET A 1 10.17 -20.91 -10.86
C MET A 1 9.75 -19.46 -11.01
N LYS A 2 9.53 -18.99 -12.25
CA LYS A 2 8.94 -17.66 -12.47
C LYS A 2 7.47 -17.75 -12.08
N THR A 3 7.09 -17.20 -10.94
CA THR A 3 5.69 -17.02 -10.57
C THR A 3 5.09 -16.07 -11.59
N ILE A 4 4.33 -16.61 -12.55
CA ILE A 4 3.51 -15.81 -13.44
C ILE A 4 2.41 -15.25 -12.54
N ASN A 5 2.60 -14.04 -12.02
CA ASN A 5 1.51 -13.24 -11.47
C ASN A 5 0.53 -13.00 -12.62
N LEU A 6 -0.43 -13.91 -12.78
CA LEU A 6 -1.61 -13.72 -13.63
C LEU A 6 -2.38 -12.55 -13.00
N VAL A 7 -2.10 -11.34 -13.47
CA VAL A 7 -2.89 -10.16 -13.13
C VAL A 7 -4.33 -10.49 -13.51
N GLN A 8 -5.19 -10.68 -12.51
CA GLN A 8 -6.59 -11.00 -12.77
C GLN A 8 -7.19 -9.86 -13.62
N PRO A 9 -7.83 -10.18 -14.75
CA PRO A 9 -8.44 -9.17 -15.59
C PRO A 9 -9.59 -8.51 -14.82
N LEU A 10 -9.58 -7.18 -14.78
CA LEU A 10 -10.65 -6.40 -14.17
C LEU A 10 -11.98 -6.73 -14.87
N ILE A 11 -12.99 -7.14 -14.10
CA ILE A 11 -14.36 -7.19 -14.60
C ILE A 11 -14.83 -5.73 -14.75
N PRO A 12 -15.12 -5.24 -15.97
CA PRO A 12 -15.47 -3.86 -16.18
C PRO A 12 -16.77 -3.52 -15.44
N MET A 13 -16.79 -2.38 -14.74
CA MET A 13 -18.03 -1.88 -14.16
C MET A 13 -19.07 -1.64 -15.27
N PRO A 14 -20.31 -2.14 -15.14
CA PRO A 14 -21.33 -2.03 -16.18
C PRO A 14 -21.84 -0.58 -16.36
N ALA A 15 -21.81 0.22 -15.29
CA ALA A 15 -22.27 1.59 -15.26
C ALA A 15 -21.46 2.41 -14.23
N PRO A 16 -21.41 3.75 -14.36
CA PRO A 16 -20.86 4.61 -13.33
C PRO A 16 -21.71 4.59 -12.06
N ILE A 17 -21.06 4.78 -10.91
CA ILE A 17 -21.72 4.92 -9.60
C ILE A 17 -21.28 6.20 -8.90
N CYS A 18 -22.11 6.69 -7.98
CA CYS A 18 -21.77 7.85 -7.17
C CYS A 18 -20.62 7.49 -6.23
N LEU A 19 -19.49 8.19 -6.31
CA LEU A 19 -18.35 8.02 -5.41
C LEU A 19 -18.50 8.93 -4.18
N MET A 20 -18.88 10.17 -4.44
CA MET A 20 -19.13 11.18 -3.41
C MET A 20 -20.46 11.86 -3.71
N GLU A 21 -21.38 11.82 -2.76
CA GLU A 21 -22.62 12.58 -2.83
C GLU A 21 -22.43 13.96 -2.24
N ASN A 22 -23.06 14.96 -2.86
CA ASN A 22 -23.23 16.29 -2.31
C ASN A 22 -24.66 16.37 -1.79
N SER A 23 -24.85 16.15 -0.49
CA SER A 23 -26.19 16.00 0.09
C SER A 23 -26.98 17.30 0.02
N PRO A 24 -28.33 17.26 0.11
CA PRO A 24 -29.15 18.47 0.17
C PRO A 24 -28.81 19.38 1.37
N ALA A 25 -28.24 18.82 2.45
CA ALA A 25 -27.74 19.57 3.60
C ALA A 25 -26.41 20.29 3.32
N GLY A 26 -25.82 20.08 2.14
CA GLY A 26 -24.54 20.65 1.73
C GLY A 26 -23.32 19.90 2.26
N GLU A 27 -23.47 18.64 2.66
CA GLU A 27 -22.37 17.80 3.14
C GLU A 27 -21.86 16.87 2.04
N LEU A 28 -20.54 16.81 1.85
CA LEU A 28 -19.91 15.81 0.99
C LEU A 28 -19.80 14.48 1.74
N GLN A 29 -20.29 13.39 1.15
CA GLN A 29 -20.28 12.06 1.77
C GLN A 29 -19.81 10.99 0.80
N VAL A 30 -18.85 10.16 1.22
CA VAL A 30 -18.36 9.03 0.42
C VAL A 30 -19.36 7.89 0.44
N GLN A 31 -19.64 7.32 -0.72
CA GLN A 31 -20.55 6.19 -0.86
C GLN A 31 -19.82 4.87 -0.59
N GLN A 32 -20.34 4.10 0.37
CA GLN A 32 -19.71 2.84 0.80
C GLN A 32 -19.72 1.76 -0.30
N GLU A 33 -20.74 1.77 -1.16
CA GLU A 33 -20.79 0.87 -2.33
C GLU A 33 -19.62 1.13 -3.28
N ALA A 34 -19.27 2.40 -3.50
CA ALA A 34 -18.12 2.77 -4.33
C ALA A 34 -16.79 2.31 -3.73
N LEU A 35 -16.61 2.43 -2.40
CA LEU A 35 -15.41 1.95 -1.73
C LEU A 35 -15.23 0.43 -1.85
N ARG A 36 -16.31 -0.35 -1.72
CA ARG A 36 -16.26 -1.81 -1.90
C ARG A 36 -15.79 -2.21 -3.29
N VAL A 37 -16.28 -1.52 -4.32
CA VAL A 37 -15.82 -1.76 -5.71
C VAL A 37 -14.32 -1.46 -5.85
N LEU A 38 -13.83 -0.40 -5.21
CA LEU A 38 -12.40 -0.04 -5.24
C LEU A 38 -11.52 -1.04 -4.46
N GLU A 39 -12.01 -1.61 -3.36
CA GLU A 39 -11.29 -2.60 -2.53
C GLU A 39 -10.99 -3.92 -3.25
N GLU A 40 -11.86 -4.32 -4.18
CA GLU A 40 -11.72 -5.53 -5.00
C GLU A 40 -10.69 -5.38 -6.13
N ILE A 41 -10.32 -4.14 -6.49
CA ILE A 41 -9.43 -3.86 -7.61
C ILE A 41 -8.01 -3.63 -7.10
N THR A 42 -7.10 -4.54 -7.44
CA THR A 42 -5.68 -4.49 -6.99
C THR A 42 -4.75 -3.80 -7.97
N GLN A 43 -5.23 -3.50 -9.18
CA GLN A 43 -4.43 -2.90 -10.25
C GLN A 43 -4.11 -1.43 -9.97
N PRO A 44 -2.95 -0.91 -10.42
CA PRO A 44 -2.66 0.52 -10.42
C PRO A 44 -3.71 1.31 -11.20
N VAL A 45 -4.04 2.51 -10.72
CA VAL A 45 -5.08 3.36 -11.33
C VAL A 45 -4.49 4.54 -12.09
N VAL A 46 -5.04 4.81 -13.27
CA VAL A 46 -4.91 6.08 -14.00
C VAL A 46 -6.22 6.83 -13.79
N VAL A 47 -6.18 7.99 -13.14
CA VAL A 47 -7.40 8.71 -12.75
C VAL A 47 -7.57 9.95 -13.64
N VAL A 48 -8.68 10.04 -14.35
CA VAL A 48 -9.03 11.19 -15.18
C VAL A 48 -10.29 11.83 -14.62
N ALA A 49 -10.17 13.07 -14.14
CA ALA A 49 -11.31 13.84 -13.67
C ALA A 49 -11.71 14.91 -14.68
N ILE A 50 -13.00 15.18 -14.84
CA ILE A 50 -13.49 16.31 -15.62
C ILE A 50 -14.23 17.30 -14.73
N ALA A 51 -13.85 18.57 -14.81
CA ALA A 51 -14.48 19.66 -14.08
C ALA A 51 -14.86 20.80 -15.02
N GLY A 52 -15.80 21.64 -14.60
CA GLY A 52 -16.27 22.77 -15.39
C GLY A 52 -17.74 23.09 -15.15
N LEU A 53 -18.19 24.19 -15.74
CA LEU A 53 -19.54 24.70 -15.54
C LEU A 53 -20.61 23.64 -15.86
N TYR A 54 -21.76 23.76 -15.21
CA TYR A 54 -22.93 22.93 -15.54
C TYR A 54 -23.32 23.12 -17.03
N ARG A 55 -23.86 22.06 -17.66
CA ARG A 55 -24.32 22.05 -19.06
C ARG A 55 -23.28 22.25 -20.16
N THR A 56 -22.03 21.92 -19.89
CA THR A 56 -20.94 22.05 -20.89
C THR A 56 -20.59 20.73 -21.60
N GLY A 57 -21.37 19.66 -21.38
CA GLY A 57 -21.16 18.37 -22.04
C GLY A 57 -20.01 17.54 -21.47
N LYS A 58 -19.70 17.66 -20.17
CA LYS A 58 -18.65 16.89 -19.46
C LYS A 58 -18.85 15.39 -19.54
N SER A 59 -20.01 14.91 -19.10
CA SER A 59 -20.38 13.49 -19.06
C SER A 59 -20.31 12.82 -20.44
N TYR A 60 -20.51 13.58 -21.53
CA TYR A 60 -20.35 13.09 -22.89
C TYR A 60 -18.90 12.72 -23.19
N LEU A 61 -17.94 13.59 -22.85
CA LEU A 61 -16.52 13.31 -23.05
C LEU A 61 -16.07 12.13 -22.18
N MET A 62 -16.59 12.01 -20.96
CA MET A 62 -16.28 10.88 -20.07
C MET A 62 -16.81 9.55 -20.63
N ASN A 63 -18.01 9.53 -21.21
CA ASN A 63 -18.52 8.34 -21.90
C ASN A 63 -17.61 7.94 -23.09
N LYS A 64 -17.10 8.92 -23.84
CA LYS A 64 -16.16 8.66 -24.93
C LYS A 64 -14.82 8.11 -24.42
N LEU A 65 -14.30 8.60 -23.29
CA LEU A 65 -13.14 8.00 -22.61
C LEU A 65 -13.40 6.57 -22.12
N ALA A 66 -14.63 6.26 -21.68
CA ALA A 66 -15.02 4.90 -21.34
C ALA A 66 -15.16 3.98 -22.57
N SER A 67 -15.01 4.52 -23.80
CA SER A 67 -15.31 3.84 -25.06
C SER A 67 -16.76 3.32 -25.12
N ARG A 68 -17.70 4.06 -24.50
CA ARG A 68 -19.12 3.74 -24.46
C ARG A 68 -19.96 4.90 -24.98
N ARG A 69 -21.10 4.59 -25.58
CA ARG A 69 -22.08 5.62 -25.98
C ARG A 69 -22.90 6.13 -24.79
N THR A 70 -23.20 5.23 -23.86
CA THR A 70 -24.00 5.47 -22.66
C THR A 70 -23.21 5.10 -21.41
N GLY A 71 -23.50 5.75 -20.29
CA GLY A 71 -22.78 5.57 -19.04
C GLY A 71 -23.17 6.67 -18.06
N PHE A 72 -22.33 7.69 -17.93
CA PHE A 72 -22.68 8.90 -17.21
C PHE A 72 -23.88 9.57 -17.87
N SER A 73 -24.87 9.92 -17.04
CA SER A 73 -26.15 10.45 -17.52
C SER A 73 -25.99 11.82 -18.18
N LEU A 74 -26.51 11.96 -19.38
CA LEU A 74 -26.54 13.20 -20.13
C LEU A 74 -27.84 13.95 -19.83
N GLY A 75 -27.77 15.02 -19.05
CA GLY A 75 -28.95 15.83 -18.79
C GLY A 75 -29.25 16.83 -19.93
N SER A 76 -30.49 16.85 -20.41
CA SER A 76 -30.98 17.74 -21.48
C SER A 76 -31.85 18.92 -20.98
N THR A 77 -32.24 18.91 -19.70
CA THR A 77 -33.09 19.94 -19.07
C THR A 77 -32.24 21.08 -18.48
N VAL A 78 -32.84 22.02 -17.73
CA VAL A 78 -32.10 23.06 -17.00
C VAL A 78 -31.52 22.55 -15.68
N GLN A 79 -32.17 21.58 -15.01
CA GLN A 79 -31.82 21.04 -13.68
C GLN A 79 -30.58 20.12 -13.63
N SER A 80 -29.52 20.52 -12.95
CA SER A 80 -28.26 19.77 -12.95
C SER A 80 -28.43 18.28 -12.61
N HIS A 81 -27.80 17.43 -13.42
CA HIS A 81 -28.04 15.99 -13.38
C HIS A 81 -27.01 15.22 -12.54
N THR A 82 -25.73 15.61 -12.63
CA THR A 82 -24.65 15.02 -11.84
C THR A 82 -24.57 15.77 -10.52
N LYS A 83 -24.80 15.08 -9.39
CA LYS A 83 -24.62 15.61 -8.03
C LYS A 83 -23.41 14.95 -7.37
N GLY A 84 -22.54 15.74 -6.77
CA GLY A 84 -21.26 15.27 -6.21
C GLY A 84 -20.25 14.83 -7.28
N ILE A 85 -19.58 13.69 -7.06
CA ILE A 85 -18.56 13.13 -7.97
C ILE A 85 -18.91 11.67 -8.24
N TRP A 86 -19.02 11.32 -9.52
CA TRP A 86 -19.34 9.98 -9.99
C TRP A 86 -18.08 9.31 -10.54
N MET A 87 -17.94 8.01 -10.29
CA MET A 87 -16.80 7.23 -10.78
C MET A 87 -17.23 6.13 -11.75
N TRP A 88 -16.34 5.81 -12.68
CA TRP A 88 -16.44 4.63 -13.52
C TRP A 88 -15.07 3.97 -13.70
N CYS A 89 -14.91 2.75 -13.21
CA CYS A 89 -13.69 1.97 -13.35
C CYS A 89 -13.80 1.05 -14.58
N VAL A 90 -12.90 1.23 -15.55
CA VAL A 90 -12.82 0.41 -16.77
C VAL A 90 -11.38 -0.04 -16.99
N PRO A 91 -11.15 -1.17 -17.70
CA PRO A 91 -9.79 -1.57 -18.08
C PRO A 91 -9.12 -0.47 -18.91
N HIS A 92 -7.85 -0.18 -18.63
CA HIS A 92 -7.14 0.84 -19.39
C HIS A 92 -6.90 0.37 -20.84
N PRO A 93 -7.32 1.14 -21.87
CA PRO A 93 -7.35 0.66 -23.25
C PRO A 93 -5.96 0.44 -23.86
N CYS A 94 -4.94 1.18 -23.39
CA CYS A 94 -3.57 1.11 -23.91
C CYS A 94 -2.54 0.51 -22.94
N ARG A 95 -2.94 0.08 -21.73
CA ARG A 95 -2.00 -0.37 -20.69
C ARG A 95 -2.58 -1.58 -19.97
N ALA A 96 -2.09 -2.77 -20.32
CA ALA A 96 -2.53 -4.01 -19.68
C ALA A 96 -2.24 -3.97 -18.16
N GLY A 97 -3.12 -4.58 -17.38
CA GLY A 97 -2.99 -4.65 -15.91
C GLY A 97 -3.18 -3.31 -15.18
N HIS A 98 -3.73 -2.28 -15.84
CA HIS A 98 -4.07 -1.00 -15.24
C HIS A 98 -5.57 -0.71 -15.35
N THR A 99 -6.10 0.01 -14.37
CA THR A 99 -7.48 0.48 -14.36
C THR A 99 -7.54 1.96 -14.71
N LEU A 100 -8.41 2.34 -15.66
CA LEU A 100 -8.76 3.73 -15.91
C LEU A 100 -9.97 4.08 -15.03
N VAL A 101 -9.79 5.05 -14.13
CA VAL A 101 -10.85 5.58 -13.26
C VAL A 101 -11.28 6.93 -13.80
N LEU A 102 -12.53 7.01 -14.24
CA LEU A 102 -13.14 8.22 -14.79
C LEU A 102 -13.96 8.90 -13.70
N LEU A 103 -13.65 10.16 -13.38
CA LEU A 103 -14.40 10.96 -12.40
C LEU A 103 -15.18 12.08 -13.10
N ASP A 104 -16.50 11.95 -13.18
CA ASP A 104 -17.38 13.00 -13.68
C ASP A 104 -17.92 13.83 -12.51
N THR A 105 -17.64 15.13 -12.50
CA THR A 105 -18.03 16.00 -11.40
C THR A 105 -19.35 16.72 -11.68
N GLU A 106 -20.04 17.06 -10.60
CA GLU A 106 -21.13 18.02 -10.62
C GLU A 106 -20.68 19.34 -11.28
N GLY A 107 -21.62 19.98 -11.98
CA GLY A 107 -21.34 21.23 -12.69
C GLY A 107 -21.16 22.40 -11.74
N LEU A 108 -20.07 23.15 -11.93
CA LEU A 108 -19.78 24.37 -11.18
C LEU A 108 -20.78 25.48 -11.52
N GLY A 109 -21.14 26.31 -10.55
CA GLY A 109 -22.02 27.48 -10.72
C GLY A 109 -23.48 27.15 -11.02
N ASP A 110 -23.96 25.99 -10.60
CA ASP A 110 -25.36 25.59 -10.75
C ASP A 110 -26.27 26.42 -9.83
N VAL A 111 -27.29 27.05 -10.41
CA VAL A 111 -28.16 28.05 -9.74
C VAL A 111 -29.06 27.41 -8.69
N GLU A 112 -29.36 26.12 -8.82
CA GLU A 112 -30.13 25.38 -7.81
C GLU A 112 -29.33 25.08 -6.54
N LYS A 113 -28.02 25.39 -6.53
CA LYS A 113 -27.16 25.24 -5.35
C LYS A 113 -27.28 26.43 -4.43
N GLY A 114 -27.65 26.17 -3.17
CA GLY A 114 -27.58 27.17 -2.10
C GLY A 114 -26.17 27.39 -1.53
N ASN A 115 -25.18 26.53 -1.86
CA ASN A 115 -23.85 26.53 -1.23
C ASN A 115 -22.70 26.52 -2.24
N VAL A 116 -22.12 27.69 -2.51
CA VAL A 116 -20.96 27.89 -3.40
C VAL A 116 -19.70 27.19 -2.88
N LYS A 117 -19.58 26.94 -1.56
CA LYS A 117 -18.39 26.30 -0.96
C LYS A 117 -18.15 24.89 -1.47
N ASN A 118 -19.22 24.17 -1.83
CA ASN A 118 -19.08 22.79 -2.31
C ASN A 118 -18.51 22.73 -3.73
N ASP A 119 -18.67 23.78 -4.53
CA ASP A 119 -18.08 23.85 -5.88
C ASP A 119 -16.56 23.91 -5.80
N THR A 120 -16.02 24.73 -4.88
CA THR A 120 -14.59 24.81 -4.65
C THR A 120 -14.04 23.48 -4.11
N TRP A 121 -14.76 22.82 -3.19
CA TRP A 121 -14.36 21.48 -2.71
C TRP A 121 -14.38 20.40 -3.79
N ILE A 122 -15.42 20.35 -4.62
CA ILE A 122 -15.51 19.40 -5.73
C ILE A 122 -14.36 19.62 -6.72
N PHE A 123 -14.03 20.88 -7.02
CA PHE A 123 -12.90 21.20 -7.87
C PHE A 123 -11.55 20.82 -7.23
N ALA A 124 -11.34 21.14 -5.95
CA ALA A 124 -10.13 20.77 -5.21
C ALA A 124 -9.96 19.25 -5.12
N LEU A 125 -11.04 18.49 -4.87
CA LEU A 125 -11.02 17.02 -4.88
C LEU A 125 -10.72 16.47 -6.28
N ALA A 126 -11.28 17.05 -7.34
CA ALA A 126 -10.96 16.65 -8.71
C ALA A 126 -9.46 16.83 -9.03
N VAL A 127 -8.86 17.92 -8.54
CA VAL A 127 -7.40 18.15 -8.63
C VAL A 127 -6.64 17.07 -7.84
N LEU A 128 -6.95 16.90 -6.56
CA LEU A 128 -6.22 16.01 -5.65
C LEU A 128 -6.30 14.53 -6.05
N LEU A 129 -7.45 14.09 -6.54
CA LEU A 129 -7.70 12.69 -6.85
C LEU A 129 -7.19 12.28 -8.24
N SER A 130 -7.12 13.21 -9.20
CA SER A 130 -6.79 12.87 -10.58
C SER A 130 -5.28 12.80 -10.86
N SER A 131 -4.93 12.04 -11.90
CA SER A 131 -3.65 12.12 -12.64
C SER A 131 -3.74 13.11 -13.80
N THR A 132 -4.94 13.31 -14.33
CA THR A 132 -5.24 14.27 -15.40
C THR A 132 -6.57 14.95 -15.10
N LEU A 133 -6.54 16.27 -15.01
CA LEU A 133 -7.72 17.11 -14.85
C LEU A 133 -8.10 17.70 -16.20
N VAL A 134 -9.28 17.35 -16.68
CA VAL A 134 -9.90 17.94 -17.86
C VAL A 134 -10.78 19.10 -17.40
N TYR A 135 -10.37 20.33 -17.69
CA TYR A 135 -11.25 21.48 -17.52
C TYR A 135 -12.05 21.74 -18.79
N ASN A 136 -13.37 21.63 -18.69
CA ASN A 136 -14.28 21.72 -19.82
C ASN A 136 -15.08 23.04 -19.80
N SER A 137 -14.93 23.84 -20.85
CA SER A 137 -15.62 25.12 -21.03
C SER A 137 -16.24 25.22 -22.43
N MET A 138 -17.12 26.19 -22.64
CA MET A 138 -17.75 26.45 -23.95
C MET A 138 -17.11 27.65 -24.64
N ASN A 139 -17.22 27.69 -25.96
CA ASN A 139 -16.82 28.76 -26.86
C ASN A 139 -15.31 28.99 -26.92
N THR A 140 -14.79 29.97 -26.18
CA THR A 140 -13.42 30.48 -26.33
C THR A 140 -12.77 30.69 -24.97
N ILE A 141 -11.44 30.69 -24.92
CA ILE A 141 -10.65 31.10 -23.76
C ILE A 141 -10.52 32.63 -23.78
N ASP A 142 -11.56 33.31 -23.33
CA ASP A 142 -11.57 34.76 -23.13
C ASP A 142 -11.25 35.12 -21.67
N HIS A 143 -11.31 36.41 -21.32
CA HIS A 143 -11.05 36.84 -19.96
C HIS A 143 -12.07 36.25 -18.96
N TYR A 144 -13.33 36.15 -19.36
CA TYR A 144 -14.42 35.66 -18.53
C TYR A 144 -14.31 34.15 -18.28
N ALA A 145 -13.83 33.37 -19.25
CA ALA A 145 -13.51 31.96 -19.10
C ALA A 145 -12.41 31.73 -18.06
N LEU A 146 -11.42 32.63 -17.99
CA LEU A 146 -10.37 32.60 -16.97
C LEU A 146 -10.89 33.05 -15.59
N GLU A 147 -11.76 34.06 -15.51
CA GLU A 147 -12.42 34.46 -14.25
C GLU A 147 -13.30 33.34 -13.68
N LYS A 148 -13.99 32.59 -14.55
CA LYS A 148 -14.72 31.37 -14.17
C LYS A 148 -13.82 30.26 -13.63
N LEU A 149 -12.51 30.37 -13.80
CA LEU A 149 -11.50 29.51 -13.24
C LEU A 149 -10.91 30.05 -11.93
N HIS A 150 -11.56 31.00 -11.26
CA HIS A 150 -11.15 31.49 -9.92
C HIS A 150 -10.98 30.35 -8.88
N TYR A 151 -11.64 29.21 -9.06
CA TYR A 151 -11.39 28.03 -8.24
C TYR A 151 -9.91 27.62 -8.19
N VAL A 152 -9.15 27.86 -9.27
CA VAL A 152 -7.70 27.61 -9.30
C VAL A 152 -6.94 28.57 -8.39
N THR A 153 -7.38 29.82 -8.28
CA THR A 153 -6.75 30.79 -7.36
C THR A 153 -7.08 30.49 -5.89
N GLU A 154 -8.19 29.81 -5.63
CA GLU A 154 -8.61 29.39 -4.28
C GLU A 154 -8.01 28.05 -3.84
N LEU A 155 -7.31 27.32 -4.73
CA LEU A 155 -6.72 26.01 -4.40
C LEU A 155 -5.76 26.07 -3.21
N THR A 156 -5.01 27.15 -3.05
CA THR A 156 -4.10 27.35 -1.91
C THR A 156 -4.82 27.51 -0.58
N GLU A 157 -6.08 27.96 -0.59
CA GLU A 157 -6.91 28.03 0.61
C GLU A 157 -7.54 26.67 0.96
N HIS A 158 -7.68 25.80 -0.05
CA HIS A 158 -8.39 24.51 0.03
C HIS A 158 -7.47 23.29 -0.03
N ILE A 159 -6.16 23.48 -0.23
CA ILE A 159 -5.15 22.43 -0.26
C ILE A 159 -3.90 22.96 0.45
N LYS A 160 -3.50 22.29 1.53
CA LYS A 160 -2.21 22.53 2.18
C LYS A 160 -1.19 21.54 1.67
N VAL A 161 0.06 21.96 1.49
CA VAL A 161 1.10 21.04 1.03
C VAL A 161 1.76 20.30 2.20
N LYS A 162 1.99 21.02 3.31
CA LYS A 162 2.65 20.48 4.51
C LYS A 162 1.78 20.49 5.75
N ALA A 163 2.13 19.64 6.70
CA ALA A 163 1.55 19.61 8.04
C ALA A 163 1.84 20.92 8.81
N ALA A 164 0.85 21.42 9.55
CA ALA A 164 1.06 22.57 10.44
C ALA A 164 1.97 22.16 11.61
N GLY A 165 3.26 22.54 11.55
CA GLY A 165 4.24 22.26 12.60
C GLY A 165 5.70 22.23 12.16
N GLU A 166 5.97 21.95 10.88
CA GLU A 166 7.34 21.89 10.36
C GLU A 166 7.82 23.22 9.77
N GLY A 167 8.06 24.19 10.65
CA GLY A 167 8.76 25.44 10.33
C GLY A 167 7.91 26.49 9.61
N GLY A 168 7.71 27.65 10.26
CA GLY A 168 6.97 28.79 9.71
C GLY A 168 7.60 29.39 8.45
N ARG A 169 7.38 28.77 7.30
CA ARG A 169 7.75 29.28 5.99
C ARG A 169 6.51 29.84 5.28
N GLN A 170 6.72 30.92 4.53
CA GLN A 170 5.67 31.72 3.88
C GLN A 170 4.91 30.90 2.82
N GLU A 171 3.63 31.24 2.60
CA GLU A 171 2.70 30.69 1.58
C GLU A 171 3.30 30.57 0.15
N GLU A 172 4.37 31.30 -0.15
CA GLU A 172 5.09 31.23 -1.42
C GLU A 172 5.95 29.96 -1.60
N GLU A 173 6.35 29.25 -0.54
CA GLU A 173 7.11 27.99 -0.65
C GLU A 173 6.22 26.79 -1.04
N ASP A 174 4.97 26.77 -0.60
CA ASP A 174 3.98 25.73 -0.92
C ASP A 174 3.70 25.67 -2.44
N SER A 175 3.76 26.82 -3.12
CA SER A 175 3.52 26.94 -4.57
C SER A 175 4.44 26.05 -5.42
N ALA A 176 5.68 25.83 -4.96
CA ALA A 176 6.70 25.07 -5.67
C ALA A 176 6.55 23.56 -5.49
N GLU A 177 5.84 23.10 -4.46
CA GLU A 177 5.65 21.67 -4.19
C GLU A 177 4.38 21.12 -4.86
N PHE A 178 3.37 21.95 -5.16
CA PHE A 178 2.16 21.54 -5.90
C PHE A 178 2.46 20.80 -7.21
N VAL A 179 3.53 21.19 -7.92
CA VAL A 179 3.97 20.55 -9.16
C VAL A 179 4.17 19.03 -9.01
N ARG A 180 4.52 18.55 -7.81
CA ARG A 180 4.81 17.12 -7.59
C ARG A 180 3.55 16.25 -7.60
N PHE A 181 2.42 16.78 -7.12
CA PHE A 181 1.21 15.99 -6.88
C PHE A 181 -0.03 16.49 -7.65
N PHE A 182 0.07 17.63 -8.34
CA PHE A 182 -1.00 18.11 -9.19
C PHE A 182 -1.05 17.35 -10.52
N PRO A 183 -2.25 17.14 -11.08
CA PRO A 183 -2.44 16.39 -12.31
C PRO A 183 -1.93 17.15 -13.53
N ALA A 184 -1.78 16.45 -14.66
CA ALA A 184 -1.71 17.14 -15.95
C ALA A 184 -3.03 17.89 -16.21
N PHE A 185 -2.96 19.08 -16.79
CA PHE A 185 -4.15 19.90 -17.07
C PHE A 185 -4.50 19.85 -18.55
N VAL A 186 -5.75 19.53 -18.86
CA VAL A 186 -6.27 19.50 -20.24
C VAL A 186 -7.44 20.47 -20.34
N TRP A 187 -7.32 21.52 -21.14
CA TRP A 187 -8.44 22.41 -21.42
C TRP A 187 -9.23 21.91 -22.64
N ALA A 188 -10.44 21.42 -22.39
CA ALA A 188 -11.39 21.03 -23.43
C ALA A 188 -12.34 22.20 -23.74
N VAL A 189 -12.12 22.88 -24.86
CA VAL A 189 -12.91 24.03 -25.31
C VAL A 189 -13.96 23.58 -26.30
N ARG A 190 -15.22 23.53 -25.86
CA ARG A 190 -16.38 23.05 -26.61
C ARG A 190 -16.98 24.13 -27.49
N ASP A 191 -17.68 23.73 -28.55
CA ASP A 191 -18.36 24.61 -29.50
C ASP A 191 -17.48 25.75 -30.05
N PHE A 192 -16.21 25.45 -30.29
CA PHE A 192 -15.22 26.39 -30.81
C PHE A 192 -15.51 26.70 -32.30
N THR A 193 -15.69 27.98 -32.61
CA THR A 193 -16.08 28.47 -33.95
C THR A 193 -15.05 29.37 -34.61
N LEU A 194 -13.94 29.69 -33.92
CA LEU A 194 -12.89 30.55 -34.45
C LEU A 194 -11.89 29.77 -35.31
N GLN A 195 -11.16 30.47 -36.18
CA GLN A 195 -9.97 29.92 -36.82
C GLN A 195 -8.78 30.05 -35.87
N LEU A 196 -7.99 28.99 -35.72
CA LEU A 196 -6.74 29.00 -34.93
C LEU A 196 -5.64 29.73 -35.71
N LYS A 197 -5.77 31.06 -35.80
CA LYS A 197 -4.80 31.95 -36.44
C LYS A 197 -4.43 33.09 -35.50
N LEU A 198 -3.14 33.34 -35.38
CA LEU A 198 -2.58 34.46 -34.63
C LEU A 198 -1.62 35.24 -35.53
N ASN A 199 -1.87 36.54 -35.70
CA ASN A 199 -1.10 37.40 -36.62
C ASN A 199 -1.01 36.84 -38.06
N GLY A 200 -2.11 36.24 -38.54
CA GLY A 200 -2.19 35.63 -39.88
C GLY A 200 -1.51 34.25 -40.01
N ARG A 201 -0.78 33.79 -38.99
CA ARG A 201 -0.15 32.46 -38.96
C ARG A 201 -1.10 31.43 -38.32
N GLU A 202 -1.19 30.25 -38.91
CA GLU A 202 -1.87 29.10 -38.29
C GLU A 202 -1.12 28.63 -37.05
N ILE A 203 -1.86 28.44 -35.97
CA ILE A 203 -1.34 28.01 -34.67
C ILE A 203 -2.01 26.70 -34.24
N SER A 204 -1.31 25.95 -33.41
CA SER A 204 -1.86 24.80 -32.70
C SER A 204 -2.82 25.23 -31.58
N GLU A 205 -3.61 24.28 -31.11
CA GLU A 205 -4.50 24.46 -29.94
C GLU A 205 -3.70 24.77 -28.67
N ASP A 206 -2.51 24.16 -28.53
CA ASP A 206 -1.60 24.42 -27.41
C ASP A 206 -1.02 25.84 -27.48
N GLU A 207 -0.60 26.30 -28.66
CA GLU A 207 -0.18 27.70 -28.86
C GLU A 207 -1.32 28.69 -28.57
N TYR A 208 -2.58 28.32 -28.84
CA TYR A 208 -3.75 29.12 -28.48
C TYR A 208 -3.90 29.24 -26.95
N LEU A 209 -3.77 28.13 -26.22
CA LEU A 209 -3.81 28.12 -24.76
C LEU A 209 -2.66 28.94 -24.16
N GLU A 210 -1.42 28.72 -24.62
CA GLU A 210 -0.25 29.44 -24.11
C GLU A 210 -0.33 30.95 -24.41
N HIS A 211 -0.96 31.34 -25.54
CA HIS A 211 -1.28 32.74 -25.80
C HIS A 211 -2.29 33.30 -24.79
N ALA A 212 -3.36 32.57 -24.46
CA ALA A 212 -4.35 33.00 -23.47
C ALA A 212 -3.77 33.13 -22.04
N LEU A 213 -2.77 32.29 -21.71
CA LEU A 213 -2.06 32.29 -20.43
C LEU A 213 -0.86 33.25 -20.38
N LYS A 214 -0.59 33.99 -21.46
CA LYS A 214 0.50 34.96 -21.50
C LYS A 214 0.29 36.05 -20.45
N LEU A 215 1.32 36.27 -19.64
CA LEU A 215 1.33 37.29 -18.59
C LEU A 215 1.54 38.68 -19.18
N LYS A 216 0.98 39.69 -18.49
CA LYS A 216 1.23 41.10 -18.80
C LYS A 216 2.38 41.64 -17.94
N PRO A 217 3.33 42.39 -18.52
CA PRO A 217 4.37 43.05 -17.74
C PRO A 217 3.77 44.23 -16.94
N GLY A 218 4.36 44.52 -15.79
CA GLY A 218 3.97 45.63 -14.92
C GLY A 218 3.58 45.20 -13.50
N HIS A 219 3.49 46.18 -12.60
CA HIS A 219 3.26 45.98 -11.16
C HIS A 219 1.95 46.64 -10.67
N GLY A 220 1.12 47.13 -11.60
CA GLY A 220 -0.16 47.76 -11.26
C GLY A 220 -1.20 46.74 -10.79
N LYS A 221 -2.19 47.19 -10.01
CA LYS A 221 -3.26 46.32 -9.48
C LYS A 221 -4.01 45.56 -10.57
N GLU A 222 -4.32 46.21 -11.69
CA GLU A 222 -4.99 45.57 -12.84
C GLU A 222 -4.13 44.47 -13.49
N VAL A 223 -2.81 44.69 -13.55
CA VAL A 223 -1.86 43.70 -14.05
C VAL A 223 -1.77 42.51 -13.09
N ALA A 224 -1.76 42.77 -11.78
CA ALA A 224 -1.78 41.72 -10.77
C ALA A 224 -3.04 40.85 -10.92
N VAL A 225 -4.25 41.45 -10.93
CA VAL A 225 -5.52 40.72 -11.10
C VAL A 225 -5.54 39.89 -12.39
N TYR A 226 -5.08 40.47 -13.51
CA TYR A 226 -4.99 39.75 -14.78
C TYR A 226 -4.00 38.56 -14.71
N ASN A 227 -2.88 38.73 -14.02
CA ASN A 227 -1.84 37.72 -13.92
C ASN A 227 -2.16 36.62 -12.89
N THR A 228 -2.93 36.89 -11.82
CA THR A 228 -3.14 35.94 -10.71
C THR A 228 -3.58 34.55 -11.20
N THR A 229 -4.70 34.44 -11.91
CA THR A 229 -5.20 33.14 -12.40
C THR A 229 -4.22 32.46 -13.36
N ARG A 230 -3.52 33.26 -14.18
CA ARG A 230 -2.54 32.76 -15.16
C ARG A 230 -1.28 32.24 -14.47
N ASP A 231 -0.78 32.96 -13.48
CA ASP A 231 0.34 32.55 -12.64
C ASP A 231 -0.02 31.25 -11.90
N CYS A 232 -1.20 31.15 -11.29
CA CYS A 232 -1.65 29.92 -10.64
C CYS A 232 -1.72 28.74 -11.61
N LEU A 233 -2.36 28.89 -12.78
CA LEU A 233 -2.41 27.84 -13.80
C LEU A 233 -1.01 27.40 -14.26
N ARG A 234 -0.12 28.38 -14.45
CA ARG A 234 1.24 28.11 -14.94
C ARG A 234 2.10 27.38 -13.92
N ASN A 235 1.99 27.78 -12.66
CA ASN A 235 2.76 27.22 -11.55
C ASN A 235 2.22 25.87 -11.08
N TYR A 236 0.90 25.72 -10.98
CA TYR A 236 0.28 24.51 -10.42
C TYR A 236 0.22 23.37 -11.43
N PHE A 237 0.05 23.68 -12.71
CA PHE A 237 -0.11 22.69 -13.77
C PHE A 237 0.92 22.93 -14.86
N PRO A 238 2.20 22.58 -14.69
CA PRO A 238 3.22 22.85 -15.71
C PRO A 238 3.02 22.04 -17.00
N THR A 239 2.40 20.85 -16.89
CA THR A 239 1.97 20.06 -18.07
C THR A 239 0.55 20.44 -18.42
N ARG A 240 0.39 21.15 -19.55
CA ARG A 240 -0.90 21.63 -20.05
C ARG A 240 -1.11 21.22 -21.49
N LYS A 241 -2.35 20.88 -21.84
CA LYS A 241 -2.78 20.53 -23.19
C LYS A 241 -4.10 21.24 -23.50
N CYS A 242 -4.30 21.61 -24.76
CA CYS A 242 -5.55 22.18 -25.23
C CYS A 242 -6.18 21.29 -26.30
N PHE A 243 -7.50 21.16 -26.25
CA PHE A 243 -8.31 20.60 -27.32
C PHE A 243 -9.47 21.54 -27.61
N VAL A 244 -9.66 21.90 -28.88
CA VAL A 244 -10.87 22.58 -29.31
C VAL A 244 -11.80 21.58 -30.00
N PHE A 245 -13.08 21.69 -29.72
CA PHE A 245 -14.13 20.86 -30.29
C PHE A 245 -15.12 21.76 -30.99
N MET A 246 -15.42 21.49 -32.24
CA MET A 246 -16.54 22.15 -32.90
C MET A 246 -17.88 21.60 -32.37
N PRO A 247 -19.00 22.29 -32.61
CA PRO A 247 -20.31 21.77 -32.21
C PRO A 247 -20.56 20.36 -32.78
N PRO A 248 -21.02 19.40 -31.96
CA PRO A 248 -21.20 18.02 -32.40
C PRO A 248 -22.34 17.86 -33.40
N VAL A 249 -23.39 18.67 -33.24
CA VAL A 249 -24.61 18.71 -34.06
C VAL A 249 -25.11 20.16 -34.13
N PRO A 250 -26.00 20.50 -35.09
CA PRO A 250 -26.72 21.76 -35.07
C PRO A 250 -27.51 21.96 -33.75
N GLY A 251 -27.64 23.21 -33.29
CA GLY A 251 -28.18 23.51 -31.96
C GLY A 251 -29.56 22.92 -31.65
N GLU A 252 -30.43 22.80 -32.66
CA GLU A 252 -31.78 22.22 -32.55
C GLU A 252 -31.77 20.73 -32.11
N GLN A 253 -30.68 20.00 -32.39
CA GLN A 253 -30.54 18.58 -32.09
C GLN A 253 -29.70 18.32 -30.82
N MET A 254 -29.17 19.38 -30.19
CA MET A 254 -28.24 19.25 -29.07
C MET A 254 -28.88 18.56 -27.84
N SER A 255 -30.17 18.78 -27.62
CA SER A 255 -30.93 18.12 -26.53
C SER A 255 -31.07 16.61 -26.72
N GLN A 256 -30.87 16.10 -27.94
CA GLN A 256 -30.98 14.70 -28.32
C GLN A 256 -29.62 14.01 -28.48
N LEU A 257 -28.51 14.70 -28.20
CA LEU A 257 -27.15 14.21 -28.45
C LEU A 257 -26.89 12.80 -27.87
N ALA A 258 -27.48 12.47 -26.73
CA ALA A 258 -27.38 11.16 -26.09
C ALA A 258 -27.94 10.00 -26.93
N ALA A 259 -29.02 10.26 -27.69
CA ALA A 259 -29.71 9.26 -28.49
C ALA A 259 -29.11 9.12 -29.90
N LEU A 260 -28.41 10.16 -30.38
CA LEU A 260 -27.88 10.19 -31.73
C LEU A 260 -26.75 9.15 -31.93
N PRO A 261 -26.72 8.43 -33.06
CA PRO A 261 -25.58 7.60 -33.44
C PRO A 261 -24.39 8.47 -33.83
N ASP A 262 -23.18 7.92 -33.72
CA ASP A 262 -21.95 8.63 -34.10
C ASP A 262 -22.00 9.08 -35.58
N SER A 263 -22.68 8.33 -36.45
CA SER A 263 -22.89 8.70 -37.87
C SER A 263 -23.71 9.98 -38.09
N ALA A 264 -24.46 10.43 -37.07
CA ALA A 264 -25.21 11.68 -37.12
C ALA A 264 -24.41 12.89 -36.59
N LEU A 265 -23.23 12.65 -36.02
CA LEU A 265 -22.37 13.70 -35.48
C LEU A 265 -21.46 14.27 -36.58
N HIS A 266 -21.02 15.51 -36.40
CA HIS A 266 -20.12 16.14 -37.33
C HIS A 266 -18.78 15.36 -37.42
N PRO A 267 -18.30 14.97 -38.62
CA PRO A 267 -17.12 14.11 -38.76
C PRO A 267 -15.87 14.67 -38.09
N GLN A 268 -15.63 15.97 -38.22
CA GLN A 268 -14.48 16.63 -37.59
C GLN A 268 -14.58 16.67 -36.06
N PHE A 269 -15.78 16.70 -35.48
CA PHE A 269 -15.96 16.58 -34.04
C PHE A 269 -15.58 15.18 -33.54
N LEU A 270 -15.91 14.13 -34.32
CA LEU A 270 -15.49 12.76 -34.02
C LEU A 270 -13.96 12.65 -34.05
N VAL A 271 -13.29 13.21 -35.06
CA VAL A 271 -11.82 13.23 -35.15
C VAL A 271 -11.19 13.94 -33.95
N GLN A 272 -11.72 15.10 -33.57
CA GLN A 272 -11.26 15.85 -32.38
C GLN A 272 -11.45 15.04 -31.10
N THR A 273 -12.58 14.35 -30.96
CA THR A 273 -12.90 13.48 -29.83
C THR A 273 -11.94 12.28 -29.76
N SER A 274 -11.67 11.62 -30.89
CA SER A 274 -10.71 10.51 -30.96
C SER A 274 -9.31 10.95 -30.56
N ARG A 275 -8.82 12.09 -31.08
CA ARG A 275 -7.50 12.63 -30.73
C ARG A 275 -7.40 12.97 -29.24
N PHE A 276 -8.47 13.53 -28.66
CA PHE A 276 -8.56 13.78 -27.23
C PHE A 276 -8.47 12.47 -26.42
N CYS A 277 -9.26 11.46 -26.77
CA CYS A 277 -9.24 10.18 -26.07
C CYS A 277 -7.88 9.48 -26.18
N GLU A 278 -7.30 9.43 -27.38
CA GLU A 278 -5.97 8.85 -27.62
C GLU A 278 -4.89 9.52 -26.78
N TYR A 279 -4.87 10.87 -26.73
CA TYR A 279 -3.94 11.62 -25.90
C TYR A 279 -4.11 11.26 -24.42
N VAL A 280 -5.35 11.25 -23.90
CA VAL A 280 -5.60 10.90 -22.49
C VAL A 280 -5.13 9.47 -22.20
N PHE A 281 -5.41 8.50 -23.07
CA PHE A 281 -4.98 7.12 -22.86
C PHE A 281 -3.45 6.95 -22.91
N GLN A 282 -2.75 7.74 -23.72
CA GLN A 282 -1.30 7.63 -23.88
C GLN A 282 -0.54 8.38 -22.79
N GLU A 283 -0.96 9.61 -22.48
CA GLU A 283 -0.19 10.56 -21.68
C GLU A 283 -0.58 10.57 -20.20
N SER A 284 -1.82 10.22 -19.84
CA SER A 284 -2.24 10.19 -18.44
C SER A 284 -1.43 9.18 -17.64
N GLN A 285 -0.81 9.63 -16.55
CA GLN A 285 0.08 8.81 -15.73
C GLN A 285 -0.70 8.00 -14.70
N VAL A 286 -0.08 6.93 -14.19
CA VAL A 286 -0.56 6.26 -12.97
C VAL A 286 -0.62 7.30 -11.85
N LYS A 287 -1.71 7.29 -11.07
CA LYS A 287 -1.86 8.19 -9.93
C LYS A 287 -0.79 7.83 -8.90
N THR A 288 -0.09 8.85 -8.41
CA THR A 288 0.87 8.71 -7.31
C THR A 288 0.44 9.57 -6.13
N ILE A 289 0.88 9.17 -4.94
CA ILE A 289 0.89 9.99 -3.72
C ILE A 289 2.32 10.46 -3.43
N PRO A 290 2.52 11.50 -2.59
CA PRO A 290 3.85 11.98 -2.22
C PRO A 290 4.85 10.87 -1.90
N GLY A 291 6.05 10.96 -2.49
CA GLY A 291 7.04 9.88 -2.47
C GLY A 291 7.00 8.98 -3.70
N GLY A 292 6.20 9.33 -4.72
CA GLY A 292 6.09 8.57 -5.96
C GLY A 292 5.37 7.23 -5.83
N GLN A 293 4.73 6.93 -4.69
CA GLN A 293 4.09 5.63 -4.49
C GLN A 293 2.90 5.48 -5.46
N PRO A 294 2.89 4.46 -6.34
CA PRO A 294 1.78 4.24 -7.25
C PRO A 294 0.53 3.83 -6.48
N VAL A 295 -0.60 4.44 -6.84
CA VAL A 295 -1.89 4.21 -6.23
C VAL A 295 -2.61 3.11 -6.99
N ASN A 296 -3.01 2.05 -6.28
CA ASN A 296 -4.00 1.09 -6.77
C ASN A 296 -5.42 1.52 -6.35
N ALA A 297 -6.45 0.85 -6.85
CA ALA A 297 -7.82 1.28 -6.59
C ALA A 297 -8.20 1.22 -5.10
N ARG A 298 -7.73 0.23 -4.34
CA ARG A 298 -7.90 0.18 -2.89
C ARG A 298 -7.32 1.43 -2.20
N LEU A 299 -6.06 1.75 -2.48
CA LEU A 299 -5.41 2.96 -1.95
C LEU A 299 -6.12 4.24 -2.42
N PHE A 300 -6.65 4.25 -3.64
CA PHE A 300 -7.46 5.35 -4.14
C PHE A 300 -8.74 5.53 -3.30
N GLY A 301 -9.41 4.45 -2.90
CA GLY A 301 -10.54 4.50 -1.97
C GLY A 301 -10.16 5.09 -0.61
N SER A 302 -9.05 4.63 -0.03
CA SER A 302 -8.50 5.17 1.22
C SER A 302 -8.14 6.66 1.10
N LEU A 303 -7.66 7.11 -0.07
CA LEU A 303 -7.37 8.51 -0.35
C LEU A 303 -8.65 9.38 -0.40
N VAL A 304 -9.68 8.91 -1.11
CA VAL A 304 -10.99 9.56 -1.18
C VAL A 304 -11.60 9.71 0.22
N GLN A 305 -11.64 8.61 0.99
CA GLN A 305 -12.17 8.61 2.34
C GLN A 305 -11.40 9.58 3.25
N THR A 306 -10.07 9.58 3.17
CA THR A 306 -9.22 10.47 3.97
C THR A 306 -9.53 11.94 3.68
N TYR A 307 -9.53 12.37 2.41
CA TYR A 307 -9.79 13.76 2.06
C TYR A 307 -11.20 14.21 2.42
N VAL A 308 -12.22 13.38 2.16
CA VAL A 308 -13.60 13.76 2.50
C VAL A 308 -13.79 13.85 4.01
N SER A 309 -13.25 12.91 4.80
CA SER A 309 -13.32 13.00 6.26
C SER A 309 -12.58 14.23 6.81
N THR A 310 -11.44 14.62 6.22
CA THR A 310 -10.76 15.88 6.57
C THR A 310 -11.68 17.09 6.32
N ILE A 311 -12.31 17.18 5.14
CA ILE A 311 -13.24 18.27 4.80
C ILE A 311 -14.44 18.29 5.76
N GLN A 312 -15.04 17.13 6.03
CA GLN A 312 -16.18 17.00 6.96
C GLN A 312 -15.82 17.48 8.38
N SER A 313 -14.57 17.27 8.82
CA SER A 313 -14.09 17.77 10.11
C SER A 313 -13.80 19.29 10.14
N GLY A 314 -14.03 20.00 9.04
CA GLY A 314 -13.72 21.43 8.90
C GLY A 314 -12.23 21.74 8.68
N GLN A 315 -11.42 20.72 8.39
CA GLN A 315 -10.00 20.85 8.11
C GLN A 315 -9.73 20.89 6.60
N VAL A 316 -8.56 21.41 6.23
CA VAL A 316 -8.12 21.49 4.83
C VAL A 316 -7.32 20.23 4.47
N PRO A 317 -7.66 19.53 3.37
CA PRO A 317 -6.88 18.43 2.84
C PRO A 317 -5.40 18.76 2.68
N CYS A 318 -4.54 17.85 3.13
CA CYS A 318 -3.10 17.92 2.96
C CYS A 318 -2.59 16.58 2.40
N PRO A 319 -1.97 16.55 1.21
CA PRO A 319 -1.47 15.32 0.61
C PRO A 319 -0.51 14.56 1.53
N GLU A 320 0.45 15.23 2.18
CA GLU A 320 1.41 14.57 3.08
C GLU A 320 0.73 13.92 4.28
N ASN A 321 -0.20 14.63 4.94
CA ASN A 321 -0.97 14.09 6.05
C ASN A 321 -1.81 12.90 5.61
N ALA A 322 -2.43 12.99 4.44
CA ALA A 322 -3.23 11.89 3.89
C ALA A 322 -2.38 10.63 3.70
N VAL A 323 -1.15 10.75 3.19
CA VAL A 323 -0.23 9.61 3.08
C VAL A 323 0.05 9.00 4.45
N THR A 324 0.34 9.79 5.48
CA THR A 324 0.65 9.27 6.83
C THR A 324 -0.56 8.59 7.48
N THR A 325 -1.75 9.19 7.37
CA THR A 325 -3.00 8.59 7.86
C THR A 325 -3.31 7.28 7.13
N MET A 326 -3.21 7.27 5.80
CA MET A 326 -3.44 6.07 4.99
C MET A 326 -2.41 4.97 5.30
N ALA A 327 -1.12 5.32 5.42
CA ALA A 327 -0.07 4.36 5.76
C ALA A 327 -0.36 3.67 7.08
N THR A 328 -0.81 4.41 8.10
CA THR A 328 -1.18 3.84 9.39
C THR A 328 -2.31 2.81 9.27
N ILE A 329 -3.38 3.16 8.54
CA ILE A 329 -4.55 2.28 8.34
C ILE A 329 -4.18 1.03 7.54
N GLU A 330 -3.48 1.20 6.42
CA GLU A 330 -3.13 0.09 5.53
C GLU A 330 -2.07 -0.82 6.12
N ASN A 331 -1.08 -0.27 6.84
CA ASN A 331 -0.06 -1.08 7.51
C ASN A 331 -0.66 -1.90 8.66
N GLU A 332 -1.61 -1.34 9.42
CA GLU A 332 -2.34 -2.10 10.44
C GLU A 332 -3.16 -3.25 9.83
N ALA A 333 -3.84 -2.99 8.71
CA ALA A 333 -4.58 -4.01 7.98
C ALA A 333 -3.64 -5.08 7.38
N ALA A 334 -2.48 -4.68 6.87
CA ALA A 334 -1.45 -5.58 6.34
C ALA A 334 -0.89 -6.52 7.41
N VAL A 335 -0.64 -6.03 8.64
CA VAL A 335 -0.22 -6.87 9.76
C VAL A 335 -1.28 -7.93 10.07
N LYS A 336 -2.56 -7.53 10.14
CA LYS A 336 -3.67 -8.44 10.43
C LYS A 336 -3.83 -9.51 9.36
N GLU A 337 -3.80 -9.12 8.09
CA GLU A 337 -3.92 -10.02 6.95
C GLU A 337 -2.76 -11.02 6.88
N ALA A 338 -1.52 -10.54 7.00
CA ALA A 338 -0.33 -11.38 7.00
C ALA A 338 -0.32 -12.37 8.17
N LEU A 339 -0.67 -11.91 9.38
CA LEU A 339 -0.73 -12.78 10.56
C LEU A 339 -1.84 -13.83 10.45
N ALA A 340 -2.99 -13.48 9.87
CA ALA A 340 -4.07 -14.42 9.61
C ALA A 340 -3.62 -15.51 8.61
N HIS A 341 -2.95 -15.12 7.51
CA HIS A 341 -2.38 -16.06 6.55
C HIS A 341 -1.38 -17.02 7.19
N TYR A 342 -0.43 -16.47 7.97
CA TYR A 342 0.55 -17.28 8.72
C TYR A 342 -0.14 -18.27 9.66
N THR A 343 -1.12 -17.78 10.44
CA THR A 343 -1.82 -18.61 11.43
C THR A 343 -2.61 -19.74 10.78
N ALA A 344 -3.26 -19.48 9.64
CA ALA A 344 -3.98 -20.50 8.89
C ALA A 344 -3.03 -21.55 8.28
N GLY A 345 -1.90 -21.11 7.72
CA GLY A 345 -0.87 -22.01 7.17
C GLY A 345 -0.27 -22.95 8.21
N MET A 346 0.03 -22.43 9.41
CA MET A 346 0.59 -23.23 10.50
C MET A 346 -0.45 -24.14 11.17
N ALA A 347 -1.71 -23.73 11.24
CA ALA A 347 -2.80 -24.56 11.77
C ALA A 347 -3.07 -25.82 10.95
N ALA A 348 -2.62 -25.89 9.69
CA ALA A 348 -2.75 -27.07 8.84
C ALA A 348 -1.77 -28.21 9.20
N GLN A 349 -0.78 -27.97 10.07
CA GLN A 349 0.19 -28.98 10.47
C GLN A 349 -0.43 -29.99 11.45
N GLN A 350 -0.17 -31.29 11.26
CA GLN A 350 -0.59 -32.33 12.18
C GLN A 350 0.45 -32.48 13.30
N LEU A 351 0.00 -32.52 14.55
CA LEU A 351 0.86 -32.70 15.72
C LEU A 351 0.64 -34.08 16.35
N PRO A 352 1.70 -34.75 16.86
CA PRO A 352 3.10 -34.32 16.84
C PRO A 352 3.77 -34.46 15.47
N ALA A 353 4.64 -33.52 15.14
CA ALA A 353 5.46 -33.50 13.92
C ALA A 353 6.96 -33.42 14.26
N GLU A 354 7.78 -33.86 13.30
CA GLU A 354 9.23 -33.71 13.38
C GLU A 354 9.63 -32.23 13.33
N LEU A 355 10.66 -31.84 14.09
CA LEU A 355 11.07 -30.44 14.19
C LEU A 355 11.47 -29.84 12.84
N GLY A 356 12.08 -30.64 11.96
CA GLY A 356 12.45 -30.22 10.61
C GLY A 356 11.24 -29.85 9.75
N GLU A 357 10.14 -30.61 9.84
CA GLU A 357 8.90 -30.36 9.08
C GLU A 357 8.23 -29.07 9.55
N LEU A 358 8.15 -28.85 10.86
CA LEU A 358 7.61 -27.61 11.44
C LEU A 358 8.45 -26.39 11.08
N SER A 359 9.78 -26.55 11.06
CA SER A 359 10.73 -25.51 10.70
C SER A 359 10.62 -25.11 9.21
N GLU A 360 10.45 -26.09 8.31
CA GLU A 360 10.20 -25.83 6.89
C GLU A 360 8.84 -25.15 6.66
N ALA A 361 7.78 -25.65 7.32
CA ALA A 361 6.45 -25.05 7.26
C ALA A 361 6.46 -23.61 7.78
N HIS A 362 7.16 -23.35 8.90
CA HIS A 362 7.34 -22.01 9.47
C HIS A 362 7.99 -21.06 8.47
N GLY A 363 9.16 -21.43 7.92
CA GLY A 363 9.89 -20.57 6.99
C GLY A 363 9.08 -20.25 5.73
N LYS A 364 8.31 -21.22 5.21
CA LYS A 364 7.41 -21.00 4.07
C LYS A 364 6.27 -20.04 4.42
N CYS A 365 5.52 -20.31 5.50
CA CYS A 365 4.38 -19.50 5.90
C CYS A 365 4.81 -18.08 6.29
N GLU A 366 5.96 -17.92 6.94
CA GLU A 366 6.53 -16.62 7.28
C GLU A 366 6.90 -15.84 6.01
N GLY A 367 7.61 -16.46 5.06
CA GLY A 367 7.98 -15.82 3.80
C GLY A 367 6.77 -15.35 2.98
N GLU A 368 5.70 -16.15 2.95
CA GLU A 368 4.43 -15.79 2.30
C GLU A 368 3.70 -14.66 3.04
N ALA A 369 3.62 -14.72 4.37
CA ALA A 369 3.02 -13.67 5.19
C ALA A 369 3.77 -12.33 5.05
N LEU A 370 5.10 -12.39 5.04
CA LEU A 370 5.93 -11.21 4.79
C LEU A 370 5.68 -10.64 3.39
N ALA A 371 5.58 -11.48 2.37
CA ALA A 371 5.32 -11.04 1.00
C ALA A 371 3.95 -10.32 0.90
N LEU A 372 2.92 -10.87 1.55
CA LEU A 372 1.59 -10.22 1.65
C LEU A 372 1.68 -8.88 2.37
N PHE A 373 2.40 -8.81 3.48
CA PHE A 373 2.63 -7.56 4.20
C PHE A 373 3.36 -6.54 3.31
N MET A 374 4.43 -6.95 2.61
CA MET A 374 5.22 -6.07 1.75
C MET A 374 4.41 -5.54 0.57
N GLN A 375 3.52 -6.35 0.00
CA GLN A 375 2.64 -5.97 -1.09
C GLN A 375 1.62 -4.89 -0.68
N ARG A 376 1.10 -4.95 0.56
CA ARG A 376 0.05 -4.04 1.03
C ARG A 376 0.57 -2.81 1.76
N SER A 377 1.62 -2.97 2.56
CA SER A 377 2.16 -1.87 3.36
C SER A 377 2.82 -0.81 2.50
N PHE A 378 2.97 0.40 3.03
CA PHE A 378 3.82 1.45 2.46
C PHE A 378 4.14 2.48 3.54
N LYS A 379 5.26 3.22 3.40
CA LYS A 379 5.69 4.24 4.37
C LYS A 379 5.64 3.74 5.83
N ASP A 380 6.16 2.53 6.08
CA ASP A 380 6.30 1.98 7.43
C ASP A 380 7.51 2.62 8.14
N GLU A 381 7.30 3.83 8.66
CA GLU A 381 8.31 4.60 9.39
C GLU A 381 8.90 3.76 10.55
N ASP A 382 10.23 3.77 10.66
CA ASP A 382 11.00 2.96 11.63
C ASP A 382 10.73 1.45 11.60
N ARG A 383 10.05 0.95 10.56
CA ARG A 383 9.63 -0.46 10.41
C ARG A 383 8.76 -0.93 11.57
N ALA A 384 7.97 -0.03 12.15
CA ALA A 384 7.20 -0.30 13.35
C ALA A 384 6.17 -1.41 13.13
N PHE A 385 5.47 -1.41 11.99
CA PHE A 385 4.47 -2.42 11.67
C PHE A 385 5.11 -3.75 11.27
N GLN A 386 6.19 -3.73 10.50
CA GLN A 386 6.95 -4.94 10.19
C GLN A 386 7.47 -5.62 11.47
N LYS A 387 8.08 -4.86 12.39
CA LYS A 387 8.55 -5.39 13.68
C LYS A 387 7.41 -6.00 14.50
N ARG A 388 6.24 -5.36 14.53
CA ARG A 388 5.04 -5.89 15.20
C ARG A 388 4.59 -7.22 14.61
N LEU A 389 4.53 -7.33 13.27
CA LEU A 389 4.21 -8.59 12.60
C LEU A 389 5.20 -9.70 13.00
N MET A 390 6.50 -9.38 13.07
CA MET A 390 7.52 -10.36 13.41
C MET A 390 7.46 -10.85 14.84
N VAL A 391 7.20 -9.95 15.78
CA VAL A 391 6.97 -10.34 17.17
C VAL A 391 5.76 -11.28 17.25
N ALA A 392 4.66 -10.95 16.58
CA ALA A 392 3.45 -11.78 16.59
C ALA A 392 3.66 -13.17 15.93
N ILE A 393 4.37 -13.25 14.80
CA ILE A 393 4.72 -14.51 14.14
C ILE A 393 5.61 -15.36 15.05
N LYS A 394 6.63 -14.76 15.67
CA LYS A 394 7.54 -15.45 16.60
C LYS A 394 6.79 -16.02 17.82
N GLU A 395 5.94 -15.22 18.44
CA GLU A 395 5.10 -15.67 19.57
C GLU A 395 4.21 -16.85 19.17
N ARG A 396 3.60 -16.79 17.97
CA ARG A 396 2.77 -17.87 17.46
C ARG A 396 3.57 -19.14 17.17
N TYR A 397 4.79 -19.02 16.63
CA TYR A 397 5.67 -20.16 16.39
C TYR A 397 6.11 -20.83 17.69
N VAL A 398 6.55 -20.05 18.69
CA VAL A 398 6.94 -20.59 20.01
C VAL A 398 5.77 -21.32 20.67
N LYS A 399 4.55 -20.78 20.56
CA LYS A 399 3.35 -21.44 21.07
C LYS A 399 3.10 -22.79 20.37
N LEU A 400 3.23 -22.85 19.05
CA LEU A 400 3.06 -24.09 18.29
C LEU A 400 4.12 -25.13 18.65
N LEU A 401 5.37 -24.72 18.86
CA LEU A 401 6.43 -25.63 19.33
C LEU A 401 6.09 -26.23 20.69
N GLY A 402 5.54 -25.44 21.62
CA GLY A 402 5.07 -25.96 22.91
C GLY A 402 3.88 -26.92 22.78
N GLU A 403 2.93 -26.63 21.88
CA GLU A 403 1.81 -27.55 21.56
C GLU A 403 2.33 -28.86 20.95
N ASN A 404 3.35 -28.80 20.09
CA ASN A 404 3.99 -29.98 19.50
C ASN A 404 4.73 -30.82 20.55
N GLU A 405 5.49 -30.18 21.44
CA GLU A 405 6.20 -30.86 22.51
C GLU A 405 5.23 -31.59 23.45
N ALA A 406 4.11 -30.95 23.81
CA ALA A 406 3.06 -31.58 24.61
C ALA A 406 2.43 -32.79 23.90
N ALA A 407 2.04 -32.64 22.63
CA ALA A 407 1.48 -33.75 21.84
C ALA A 407 2.46 -34.91 21.66
N SER A 408 3.75 -34.60 21.46
CA SER A 408 4.82 -35.61 21.35
C SER A 408 4.99 -36.36 22.65
N LYS A 409 5.01 -35.63 23.79
CA LYS A 409 5.09 -36.22 25.12
C LYS A 409 3.92 -37.15 25.40
N ASP A 410 2.69 -36.74 25.12
CA ASP A 410 1.49 -37.55 25.34
C ASP A 410 1.52 -38.83 24.49
N SER A 411 1.88 -38.71 23.20
CA SER A 411 2.03 -39.87 22.31
C SER A 411 3.13 -40.83 22.77
N CYS A 412 4.24 -40.29 23.28
CA CYS A 412 5.36 -41.06 23.81
C CYS A 412 5.01 -41.79 25.11
N CYS A 413 4.30 -41.12 26.03
CA CYS A 413 3.80 -41.73 27.26
C CYS A 413 2.85 -42.89 26.96
N ALA A 414 1.89 -42.70 26.05
CA ALA A 414 0.95 -43.76 25.65
C ALA A 414 1.66 -44.98 25.07
N LEU A 415 2.69 -44.77 24.22
CA LEU A 415 3.49 -45.86 23.67
C LEU A 415 4.30 -46.60 24.75
N LEU A 416 4.87 -45.89 25.72
CA LEU A 416 5.57 -46.52 26.85
C LEU A 416 4.63 -47.33 27.76
N GLU A 417 3.41 -46.85 27.97
CA GLU A 417 2.38 -47.61 28.69
C GLU A 417 2.06 -48.92 27.96
N GLU A 418 1.86 -48.86 26.64
CA GLU A 418 1.62 -50.04 25.81
C GLU A 418 2.79 -51.03 25.84
N LEU A 419 4.02 -50.56 25.57
CA LEU A 419 5.22 -51.41 25.54
C LEU A 419 5.53 -52.01 26.93
N SER A 420 5.27 -51.26 28.01
CA SER A 420 5.51 -51.74 29.37
C SER A 420 4.37 -52.57 29.97
N ALA A 421 3.22 -52.70 29.29
CA ALA A 421 2.03 -53.37 29.82
C ALA A 421 2.30 -54.82 30.25
N ALA A 422 3.00 -55.60 29.41
CA ALA A 422 3.35 -56.98 29.73
C ALA A 422 4.32 -57.08 30.93
N MET A 423 5.23 -56.12 31.06
CA MET A 423 6.14 -56.02 32.21
C MET A 423 5.36 -55.67 33.49
N GLN A 424 4.42 -54.72 33.42
CA GLN A 424 3.55 -54.36 34.54
C GLN A 424 2.68 -55.53 34.99
N GLN A 425 2.12 -56.30 34.04
CA GLN A 425 1.34 -57.49 34.36
C GLN A 425 2.18 -58.55 35.09
N LYS A 426 3.39 -58.86 34.60
CA LYS A 426 4.32 -59.79 35.28
C LYS A 426 4.69 -59.31 36.69
N LEU A 427 4.79 -58.00 36.89
CA LEU A 427 5.02 -57.39 38.21
C LEU A 427 3.82 -57.62 39.13
N SER A 428 2.60 -57.37 38.66
CA SER A 428 1.36 -57.63 39.41
C SER A 428 1.16 -59.11 39.76
N ASP A 429 1.52 -60.01 38.84
CA ASP A 429 1.43 -61.46 39.02
C ASP A 429 2.55 -62.01 39.94
N GLY A 430 3.46 -61.17 40.41
CA GLY A 430 4.55 -61.55 41.32
C GLY A 430 5.66 -62.37 40.65
N VAL A 431 5.74 -62.37 39.32
CA VAL A 431 6.74 -63.14 38.53
C VAL A 431 8.16 -62.71 38.90
N TYR A 432 8.38 -61.40 39.09
CA TYR A 432 9.70 -60.87 39.46
C TYR A 432 10.08 -61.09 40.93
N SER A 433 9.15 -61.53 41.77
CA SER A 433 9.40 -61.84 43.18
C SER A 433 9.92 -63.26 43.41
N GLN A 434 10.17 -64.02 42.33
CA GLN A 434 10.73 -65.36 42.36
C GLN A 434 12.27 -65.34 42.24
N ALA A 435 12.94 -66.46 42.55
CA ALA A 435 14.40 -66.57 42.41
C ALA A 435 14.84 -66.29 40.95
N GLY A 436 15.77 -65.35 40.75
CA GLY A 436 16.19 -64.87 39.43
C GLY A 436 15.28 -63.81 38.79
N GLY A 437 14.17 -63.43 39.44
CA GLY A 437 13.20 -62.47 38.91
C GLY A 437 13.76 -61.07 38.62
N TYR A 438 14.78 -60.62 39.36
CA TYR A 438 15.46 -59.35 39.09
C TYR A 438 16.18 -59.34 37.72
N GLU A 439 16.77 -60.46 37.29
CA GLU A 439 17.42 -60.54 35.98
C GLU A 439 16.40 -60.55 34.84
N VAL A 440 15.24 -61.18 35.08
CA VAL A 440 14.10 -61.16 34.15
C VAL A 440 13.52 -59.74 34.05
N TYR A 441 13.38 -59.03 35.17
CA TYR A 441 12.93 -57.64 35.19
C TYR A 441 13.86 -56.72 34.41
N LEU A 442 15.18 -56.83 34.61
CA LEU A 442 16.15 -56.02 33.86
C LEU A 442 16.09 -56.31 32.35
N ARG A 443 15.92 -57.57 31.95
CA ARG A 443 15.77 -57.96 30.54
C ARG A 443 14.51 -57.38 29.92
N ASP A 444 13.37 -57.55 30.58
CA ASP A 444 12.08 -57.02 30.11
C ASP A 444 12.12 -55.48 30.00
N ARG A 445 12.73 -54.81 30.98
CA ARG A 445 12.97 -53.35 30.93
C ARG A 445 13.87 -52.97 29.75
N CYS A 446 14.95 -53.71 29.51
CA CYS A 446 15.82 -53.46 28.35
C CYS A 446 15.07 -53.60 27.03
N HIS A 447 14.19 -54.60 26.88
CA HIS A 447 13.36 -54.73 25.68
C HIS A 447 12.43 -53.52 25.48
N VAL A 448 11.75 -53.04 26.55
CA VAL A 448 10.91 -51.83 26.46
C VAL A 448 11.70 -50.61 25.99
N VAL A 449 12.93 -50.43 26.52
CA VAL A 449 13.82 -49.33 26.11
C VAL A 449 14.27 -49.49 24.65
N GLU A 450 14.63 -50.71 24.24
CA GLU A 450 15.05 -51.02 22.87
C GLU A 450 13.94 -50.84 21.84
N ASP A 451 12.68 -51.02 22.23
CA ASP A 451 11.51 -50.85 21.38
C ASP A 451 11.04 -49.39 21.30
N PHE A 452 11.29 -48.57 22.33
CA PHE A 452 10.77 -47.20 22.42
C PHE A 452 11.53 -46.16 21.58
N ARG A 453 12.86 -46.23 21.46
CA ARG A 453 13.80 -45.43 20.60
C ARG A 453 13.39 -43.99 20.18
N LYS A 454 12.65 -43.24 20.99
CA LYS A 454 12.17 -41.88 20.69
C LYS A 454 12.14 -41.03 21.96
N ALA A 455 12.19 -39.71 21.83
CA ALA A 455 11.99 -38.72 22.89
C ALA A 455 12.75 -39.04 24.20
N GLU A 456 14.05 -38.73 24.23
CA GLU A 456 14.98 -39.15 25.29
C GLU A 456 14.57 -38.60 26.67
N ALA A 457 13.91 -37.44 26.70
CA ALA A 457 13.41 -36.82 27.93
C ALA A 457 12.23 -37.58 28.55
N VAL A 458 11.35 -38.17 27.74
CA VAL A 458 10.24 -39.01 28.21
C VAL A 458 10.78 -40.36 28.68
N LEU A 459 11.75 -40.92 27.95
CA LEU A 459 12.45 -42.13 28.34
C LEU A 459 13.19 -41.96 29.69
N GLU A 460 13.84 -40.82 29.92
CA GLU A 460 14.48 -40.51 31.21
C GLU A 460 13.46 -40.52 32.37
N GLN A 461 12.29 -39.88 32.19
CA GLN A 461 11.22 -39.88 33.19
C GLN A 461 10.70 -41.29 33.49
N PHE A 462 10.52 -42.10 32.45
CA PHE A 462 10.13 -43.50 32.59
C PHE A 462 11.20 -44.33 33.33
N LEU A 463 12.47 -44.22 32.95
CA LEU A 463 13.55 -44.94 33.62
C LEU A 463 13.70 -44.54 35.09
N ALA A 464 13.48 -43.26 35.40
CA ALA A 464 13.45 -42.76 36.77
C ALA A 464 12.31 -43.38 37.59
N SER A 465 11.10 -43.49 37.02
CA SER A 465 9.96 -44.12 37.71
C SER A 465 10.16 -45.63 37.90
N LYS A 466 10.76 -46.32 36.94
CA LYS A 466 11.08 -47.76 37.02
C LYS A 466 12.23 -48.11 37.97
N ARG A 467 12.95 -47.12 38.49
CA ARG A 467 14.04 -47.32 39.45
C ARG A 467 13.54 -47.74 40.83
N THR A 468 12.47 -47.11 41.32
CA THR A 468 11.86 -47.47 42.61
C THR A 468 11.27 -48.87 42.56
N GLU A 469 10.64 -49.23 41.43
CA GLU A 469 10.18 -50.61 41.14
C GLU A 469 11.36 -51.60 41.18
N ALA A 470 12.47 -51.29 40.49
CA ALA A 470 13.67 -52.15 40.47
C ALA A 470 14.31 -52.33 41.86
N GLN A 471 14.34 -51.28 42.68
CA GLN A 471 14.85 -51.35 44.06
C GLN A 471 13.97 -52.24 44.94
N THR A 472 12.66 -52.20 44.73
CA THR A 472 11.69 -53.04 45.44
C THR A 472 11.88 -54.52 45.07
N VAL A 473 11.97 -54.83 43.77
CA VAL A 473 12.26 -56.19 43.27
C VAL A 473 13.61 -56.71 43.81
N SER A 474 14.62 -55.83 43.95
CA SER A 474 15.93 -56.19 44.49
C SER A 474 15.91 -56.50 46.00
N LEU A 475 15.07 -55.82 46.80
CA LEU A 475 14.98 -56.02 48.25
C LEU A 475 14.43 -57.40 48.63
N TYR A 476 13.57 -58.00 47.79
CA TYR A 476 13.00 -59.33 48.00
C TYR A 476 14.03 -60.48 48.02
N PHE A 477 15.28 -60.25 47.57
CA PHE A 477 16.27 -61.31 47.37
C PHE A 477 17.65 -61.05 47.99
N SER A 478 17.86 -59.96 48.74
CA SER A 478 19.21 -59.61 49.21
C SER A 478 19.89 -60.70 50.04
N LEU A 479 20.94 -61.31 49.46
CA LEU A 479 22.20 -61.58 50.18
C LEU A 479 23.49 -61.53 49.35
N SER A 480 23.50 -61.03 48.12
CA SER A 480 24.76 -60.70 47.44
C SER A 480 24.50 -59.85 46.20
N PHE A 481 24.87 -58.56 46.17
CA PHE A 481 25.14 -57.82 44.92
C PHE A 481 25.63 -56.38 45.22
N LEU A 482 26.94 -56.22 45.41
CA LEU A 482 27.66 -54.95 45.34
C LEU A 482 28.73 -55.10 44.23
N PRO A 483 28.33 -55.07 42.94
CA PRO A 483 28.93 -54.12 41.99
C PRO A 483 27.97 -53.76 40.81
N LYS A 484 26.76 -53.24 41.07
CA LYS A 484 25.79 -52.84 40.03
C LYS A 484 25.37 -51.36 40.06
N GLU A 485 25.78 -50.60 41.08
CA GLU A 485 25.49 -49.15 41.16
C GLU A 485 26.26 -48.33 40.11
N GLU A 486 27.51 -48.68 39.82
CA GLU A 486 28.32 -47.96 38.82
C GLU A 486 27.73 -48.10 37.41
N LYS A 487 27.24 -49.29 37.05
CA LYS A 487 26.59 -49.52 35.76
C LYS A 487 25.29 -48.71 35.62
N GLN A 488 24.48 -48.65 36.67
CA GLN A 488 23.25 -47.84 36.68
C GLN A 488 23.53 -46.33 36.65
N LYS A 489 24.61 -45.88 37.31
CA LYS A 489 25.07 -44.48 37.23
C LYS A 489 25.56 -44.14 35.82
N ALA A 490 26.27 -45.05 35.16
CA ALA A 490 26.72 -44.87 33.78
C ALA A 490 25.55 -44.79 32.78
N GLU A 491 24.57 -45.70 32.88
CA GLU A 491 23.34 -45.68 32.06
C GLU A 491 22.56 -44.36 32.24
N MET A 492 22.46 -43.83 33.47
CA MET A 492 21.81 -42.55 33.74
C MET A 492 22.57 -41.38 33.10
N LEU A 493 23.90 -41.37 33.21
CA LEU A 493 24.73 -40.31 32.66
C LEU A 493 24.63 -40.29 31.13
N GLU A 494 24.62 -41.46 30.50
CA GLU A 494 24.43 -41.60 29.05
C GLU A 494 23.05 -41.09 28.62
N GLN A 495 21.99 -41.43 29.36
CA GLN A 495 20.64 -40.96 29.07
C GLN A 495 20.52 -39.43 29.22
N GLN A 496 21.13 -38.85 30.28
CA GLN A 496 21.18 -37.40 30.46
C GLN A 496 21.94 -36.70 29.34
N GLN A 497 23.04 -37.30 28.86
CA GLN A 497 23.77 -36.78 27.70
C GLN A 497 22.88 -36.73 26.46
N LYS A 498 22.12 -37.79 26.16
CA LYS A 498 21.19 -37.83 25.01
C LYS A 498 20.09 -36.77 25.11
N VAL A 499 19.51 -36.55 26.30
CA VAL A 499 18.52 -35.47 26.53
C VAL A 499 19.12 -34.09 26.29
N VAL A 500 20.36 -33.88 26.75
CA VAL A 500 21.07 -32.60 26.54
C VAL A 500 21.38 -32.39 25.06
N GLU A 501 21.84 -33.43 24.36
CA GLU A 501 22.10 -33.39 22.91
C GLU A 501 20.83 -33.07 22.11
N GLU A 502 19.70 -33.72 22.44
CA GLU A 502 18.40 -33.44 21.80
C GLU A 502 17.99 -31.97 21.99
N LYS A 503 18.07 -31.45 23.22
CA LYS A 503 17.78 -30.03 23.51
C LYS A 503 18.73 -29.07 22.80
N GLN A 504 20.00 -29.44 22.69
CA GLN A 504 21.00 -28.62 21.99
C GLN A 504 20.69 -28.55 20.50
N LEU A 505 20.29 -29.66 19.88
CA LEU A 505 19.90 -29.72 18.48
C LEU A 505 18.61 -28.92 18.21
N GLN A 506 17.63 -28.97 19.14
CA GLN A 506 16.42 -28.14 19.08
C GLN A 506 16.75 -26.64 19.14
N MET A 507 17.63 -26.23 20.07
CA MET A 507 18.07 -24.84 20.19
C MET A 507 18.83 -24.37 18.94
N GLU A 508 19.71 -25.22 18.39
CA GLU A 508 20.45 -24.91 17.17
C GLU A 508 19.49 -24.72 15.98
N GLN A 509 18.46 -25.57 15.86
CA GLN A 509 17.45 -25.43 14.82
C GLN A 509 16.67 -24.11 14.96
N LEU A 510 16.26 -23.74 16.19
CA LEU A 510 15.57 -22.47 16.43
C LEU A 510 16.44 -21.26 16.05
N MET A 511 17.74 -21.32 16.33
CA MET A 511 18.68 -20.27 15.93
C MET A 511 18.81 -20.18 14.40
N LYS A 512 18.86 -21.33 13.69
CA LYS A 512 18.86 -21.38 12.23
C LYS A 512 17.57 -20.81 11.64
N ASP A 513 16.42 -21.10 12.24
CA ASP A 513 15.13 -20.55 11.82
C ASP A 513 15.12 -19.02 11.96
N GLN A 514 15.59 -18.51 13.09
CA GLN A 514 15.68 -17.08 13.33
C GLN A 514 16.63 -16.38 12.34
N GLU A 515 17.75 -17.01 11.98
CA GLU A 515 18.68 -16.46 10.99
C GLU A 515 18.07 -16.46 9.58
N ARG A 516 17.41 -17.55 9.17
CA ARG A 516 16.71 -17.64 7.87
C ARG A 516 15.59 -16.61 7.75
N SER A 517 14.77 -16.50 8.80
CA SER A 517 13.75 -15.46 8.95
C SER A 517 14.38 -14.08 8.70
N HIS A 518 15.42 -13.73 9.47
CA HIS A 518 16.08 -12.43 9.35
C HIS A 518 16.62 -12.14 7.94
N GLN A 519 17.24 -13.13 7.29
CA GLN A 519 17.75 -12.97 5.92
C GLN A 519 16.63 -12.71 4.91
N GLU A 520 15.50 -13.44 5.01
CA GLU A 520 14.35 -13.22 4.13
C GLU A 520 13.71 -11.85 4.38
N HIS A 521 13.66 -11.39 5.64
CA HIS A 521 13.22 -10.03 5.98
C HIS A 521 14.04 -8.95 5.30
N VAL A 522 15.37 -9.05 5.41
CA VAL A 522 16.29 -8.09 4.79
C VAL A 522 16.10 -8.10 3.28
N ARG A 523 16.03 -9.28 2.67
CA ARG A 523 15.89 -9.44 1.22
C ARG A 523 14.62 -8.79 0.67
N GLN A 524 13.45 -9.09 1.25
CA GLN A 524 12.18 -8.52 0.77
C GLN A 524 12.10 -7.02 1.01
N LEU A 525 12.65 -6.55 2.14
CA LEU A 525 12.70 -5.13 2.46
C LEU A 525 13.62 -4.35 1.52
N GLU A 526 14.81 -4.88 1.20
CA GLU A 526 15.74 -4.26 0.25
C GLU A 526 15.11 -4.14 -1.14
N ALA A 527 14.39 -5.17 -1.60
CA ALA A 527 13.66 -5.14 -2.86
C ALA A 527 12.63 -4.01 -2.87
N LYS A 528 11.82 -3.91 -1.81
CA LYS A 528 10.78 -2.88 -1.66
C LYS A 528 11.35 -1.47 -1.60
N VAL A 529 12.35 -1.23 -0.75
CA VAL A 529 12.98 0.08 -0.60
C VAL A 529 13.62 0.53 -1.92
N THR A 530 14.22 -0.39 -2.67
CA THR A 530 14.80 -0.06 -3.99
C THR A 530 13.74 0.41 -4.97
N GLU A 531 12.56 -0.24 -5.00
CA GLU A 531 11.44 0.15 -5.83
C GLU A 531 10.86 1.51 -5.43
N GLU A 532 10.63 1.73 -4.13
CA GLU A 532 10.13 3.00 -3.59
C GLU A 532 11.09 4.16 -3.89
N VAL A 533 12.41 3.97 -3.70
CA VAL A 533 13.43 4.98 -4.01
C VAL A 533 13.47 5.30 -5.50
N ALA A 534 13.37 4.29 -6.36
CA ALA A 534 13.34 4.50 -7.81
C ALA A 534 12.11 5.33 -8.23
N SER A 535 10.94 5.05 -7.64
CA SER A 535 9.72 5.79 -7.92
C SER A 535 9.79 7.25 -7.44
N ALA A 536 10.30 7.47 -6.22
CA ALA A 536 10.52 8.80 -5.68
C ALA A 536 11.50 9.63 -6.53
N GLN A 537 12.59 9.03 -7.01
CA GLN A 537 13.54 9.68 -7.90
C GLN A 537 12.91 10.04 -9.25
N GLN A 538 12.05 9.18 -9.80
CA GLN A 538 11.35 9.44 -11.05
C GLN A 538 10.36 10.61 -10.90
N GLU A 539 9.61 10.68 -9.81
CA GLU A 539 8.72 11.80 -9.49
C GLU A 539 9.52 13.11 -9.38
N ALA A 540 10.60 13.12 -8.58
CA ALA A 540 11.43 14.31 -8.37
C ALA A 540 12.04 14.82 -9.70
N LYS A 541 12.54 13.90 -10.54
CA LYS A 541 13.09 14.24 -11.85
C LYS A 541 12.04 14.90 -12.75
N ARG A 542 10.82 14.34 -12.83
CA ARG A 542 9.72 14.90 -13.63
C ARG A 542 9.32 16.29 -13.15
N ALA A 543 9.19 16.46 -11.83
CA ALA A 543 8.86 17.75 -11.24
C ALA A 543 9.94 18.82 -11.56
N LEU A 544 11.22 18.43 -11.52
CA LEU A 544 12.32 19.31 -11.89
C LEU A 544 12.29 19.69 -13.38
N GLU A 545 12.11 18.72 -14.28
CA GLU A 545 12.00 18.96 -15.73
C GLU A 545 10.86 19.92 -16.05
N CYS A 546 9.70 19.74 -15.43
CA CYS A 546 8.54 20.62 -15.58
C CYS A 546 8.86 22.07 -15.15
N LYS A 547 9.53 22.24 -14.01
CA LYS A 547 9.94 23.55 -13.50
C LYS A 547 10.96 24.23 -14.41
N LEU A 548 11.94 23.49 -14.92
CA LEU A 548 12.94 24.03 -15.84
C LEU A 548 12.31 24.54 -17.14
N LYS A 549 11.38 23.77 -17.72
CA LYS A 549 10.65 24.16 -18.92
C LYS A 549 9.83 25.44 -18.72
N GLU A 550 9.12 25.55 -17.61
CA GLU A 550 8.32 26.73 -17.28
C GLU A 550 9.23 27.96 -17.04
N HIS A 551 10.36 27.77 -16.38
CA HIS A 551 11.36 28.80 -16.16
C HIS A 551 11.97 29.33 -17.47
N GLU A 552 12.31 28.44 -18.41
CA GLU A 552 12.76 28.82 -19.75
C GLU A 552 11.69 29.63 -20.51
N ALA A 553 10.43 29.22 -20.42
CA ALA A 553 9.31 29.94 -21.04
C ALA A 553 9.13 31.35 -20.44
N MET A 554 9.26 31.52 -19.12
CA MET A 554 9.23 32.83 -18.48
C MET A 554 10.37 33.75 -18.94
N LEU A 555 11.58 33.21 -19.08
CA LEU A 555 12.73 33.96 -19.59
C LEU A 555 12.52 34.45 -21.02
N GLN A 556 12.02 33.58 -21.90
CA GLN A 556 11.69 33.94 -23.28
C GLN A 556 10.60 35.03 -23.37
N GLN A 557 9.68 35.06 -22.40
CA GLN A 557 8.64 36.08 -22.30
C GLN A 557 9.10 37.40 -21.64
N GLY A 558 10.36 37.51 -21.22
CA GLY A 558 10.96 38.73 -20.67
C GLY A 558 10.79 38.92 -19.16
N PHE A 559 10.31 37.92 -18.42
CA PHE A 559 10.10 37.99 -16.96
C PHE A 559 11.36 37.54 -16.18
N LYS A 560 12.44 38.34 -16.24
CA LYS A 560 13.73 38.00 -15.61
C LYS A 560 13.68 37.93 -14.08
N GLU A 561 12.99 38.87 -13.43
CA GLU A 561 12.91 38.91 -11.95
C GLU A 561 12.14 37.72 -11.38
N LYS A 562 10.98 37.38 -11.97
CA LYS A 562 10.21 36.18 -11.59
C LYS A 562 10.97 34.86 -11.85
N SER A 563 11.78 34.82 -12.91
CA SER A 563 12.63 33.67 -13.23
C SER A 563 13.76 33.48 -12.19
N GLN A 564 14.43 34.55 -11.76
CA GLN A 564 15.52 34.48 -10.77
C GLN A 564 15.05 33.97 -9.40
N THR A 565 13.84 34.33 -8.97
CA THR A 565 13.23 33.78 -7.74
C THR A 565 13.00 32.26 -7.85
N GLY A 566 12.72 31.75 -9.04
CA GLY A 566 12.61 30.32 -9.31
C GLY A 566 13.96 29.58 -9.22
N THR A 567 15.03 30.14 -9.80
CA THR A 567 16.37 29.51 -9.86
C THR A 567 16.98 29.30 -8.47
N GLN A 568 16.86 30.30 -7.58
CA GLN A 568 17.40 30.25 -6.22
C GLN A 568 16.67 29.20 -5.36
N LYS A 569 15.36 29.01 -5.61
CA LYS A 569 14.50 28.03 -4.91
C LYS A 569 14.75 26.59 -5.38
N SER A 570 14.95 26.35 -6.69
CA SER A 570 15.25 25.00 -7.21
C SER A 570 16.59 24.43 -6.73
N ILE A 571 17.62 25.27 -6.57
CA ILE A 571 18.94 24.87 -6.08
C ILE A 571 18.89 24.49 -4.58
N THR A 572 18.06 25.17 -3.79
CA THR A 572 17.86 24.82 -2.37
C THR A 572 17.10 23.51 -2.20
N THR A 573 16.13 23.20 -3.07
CA THR A 573 15.39 21.92 -3.04
C THR A 573 16.31 20.74 -3.38
N GLU A 574 17.16 20.84 -4.42
CA GLU A 574 18.17 19.81 -4.73
C GLU A 574 19.12 19.53 -3.55
N ALA A 575 19.52 20.57 -2.82
CA ALA A 575 20.41 20.44 -1.67
C ALA A 575 19.73 19.79 -0.45
N GLN A 576 18.42 20.00 -0.26
CA GLN A 576 17.64 19.35 0.80
C GLN A 576 17.29 17.89 0.45
N GLU A 577 16.96 17.59 -0.80
CA GLU A 577 16.64 16.22 -1.25
C GLU A 577 17.88 15.31 -1.21
N LYS A 578 19.07 15.82 -1.57
CA LYS A 578 20.32 15.08 -1.36
C LYS A 578 20.60 14.78 0.11
N LYS A 579 20.16 15.64 1.04
CA LYS A 579 20.30 15.40 2.49
C LYS A 579 19.28 14.40 3.01
N GLN A 580 18.01 14.47 2.60
CA GLN A 580 16.98 13.51 3.02
C GLN A 580 17.26 12.09 2.48
N ASN A 581 17.68 11.97 1.22
CA ASN A 581 18.08 10.68 0.64
C ASN A 581 19.34 10.10 1.33
N ALA A 582 20.24 10.95 1.86
CA ALA A 582 21.40 10.48 2.63
C ALA A 582 21.04 9.99 4.05
N VAL A 583 19.95 10.46 4.65
CA VAL A 583 19.51 10.06 6.00
C VAL A 583 18.75 8.71 5.96
N GLY A 584 18.05 8.40 4.86
CA GLY A 584 17.43 7.07 4.65
C GLY A 584 18.42 5.92 4.44
N HIS A 585 19.72 6.20 4.29
CA HIS A 585 20.76 5.22 4.00
C HIS A 585 21.45 4.58 5.23
N GLN A 586 21.01 4.86 6.46
CA GLN A 586 21.52 4.12 7.62
C GLN A 586 20.76 2.79 7.80
N LEU A 587 21.05 1.83 6.92
CA LEU A 587 21.04 0.41 7.30
C LEU A 587 22.21 0.18 8.27
N GLN A 588 22.12 0.69 9.50
CA GLN A 588 23.01 0.24 10.55
C GLN A 588 22.49 -1.11 11.05
N PRO A 589 23.29 -2.19 10.99
CA PRO A 589 22.97 -3.37 11.78
C PRO A 589 22.92 -2.94 13.25
N PRO A 590 21.94 -3.40 14.05
CA PRO A 590 22.01 -3.20 15.49
C PRO A 590 23.33 -3.81 15.96
N SER A 591 24.14 -2.98 16.63
CA SER A 591 25.37 -3.41 17.26
C SER A 591 25.06 -4.61 18.15
N GLN A 592 25.80 -5.69 17.93
CA GLN A 592 25.84 -6.80 18.88
C GLN A 592 26.31 -6.23 20.22
N THR A 593 25.36 -5.98 21.13
CA THR A 593 25.68 -5.80 22.53
C THR A 593 26.13 -7.15 23.05
N SER A 594 27.44 -7.37 22.99
CA SER A 594 28.13 -8.44 23.67
C SER A 594 27.85 -8.37 25.17
N SER A 595 26.89 -9.17 25.63
CA SER A 595 26.65 -9.48 27.03
C SER A 595 27.71 -10.46 27.54
N THR A 596 28.97 -10.02 27.59
CA THR A 596 30.00 -10.71 28.39
C THR A 596 30.16 -9.97 29.71
N HIS A 597 29.19 -10.14 30.61
CA HIS A 597 29.43 -9.92 32.03
C HIS A 597 28.87 -11.08 32.86
N HIS A 598 29.80 -11.66 33.63
CA HIS A 598 29.66 -12.63 34.72
C HIS A 598 29.86 -14.10 34.36
N GLN A 599 31.13 -14.52 34.46
CA GLN A 599 31.53 -15.62 35.35
C GLN A 599 33.07 -15.58 35.52
N ARG A 600 33.54 -14.95 36.61
CA ARG A 600 34.82 -15.33 37.22
C ARG A 600 34.56 -15.69 38.66
N SER A 601 34.50 -17.01 38.86
CA SER A 601 34.45 -17.68 40.13
C SER A 601 35.60 -17.23 41.03
N THR A 602 35.23 -16.85 42.23
CA THR A 602 35.99 -17.04 43.46
C THR A 602 36.47 -18.49 43.58
N ALA A 603 37.76 -18.69 43.86
CA ALA A 603 38.30 -19.66 44.81
C ALA A 603 39.83 -19.64 44.84
N TYR A 604 40.36 -19.63 46.08
CA TYR A 604 41.70 -20.01 46.58
C TYR A 604 42.51 -18.93 47.32
N SER A 605 42.21 -18.85 48.63
CA SER A 605 43.13 -19.04 49.77
C SER A 605 44.63 -18.86 49.51
N THR A 606 45.29 -17.92 50.20
CA THR A 606 46.19 -18.18 51.35
C THR A 606 46.86 -16.89 51.87
N ARG A 607 46.95 -16.81 53.20
CA ARG A 607 47.62 -15.84 54.09
C ARG A 607 46.91 -14.54 54.44
#